data_AF-A0A935FE43-F1
#
_entry.id   AF-A0A935FE43-F1
#
_cell.length_a   1.000
_cell.length_b   1.000
_cell.length_c   1.000
_cell.angle_alpha   90.00
_cell.angle_beta   90.00
_cell.angle_gamma   90.00
#
_symmetry.space_group_name_H-M   'P 1'
#
loop_
_entity.id
_entity.type
_entity.pdbx_description
1 polymer ?
#
loop_
_entity_poly.entity_id
_entity_poly.type
_entity_poly.pdbx_seq_one_letter_code
_entity_poly.pdbx_strand_id
1 'polypeptide(L)'
;MIKKTISMAALAVALLLASCGGKKETAASIAQKWCDLNGKAHKAEGAAKEAAEAALNKYENEMEEKYKDNKAFMKEIENEAEKCEDASEGR
;
A
#
# COMPACT_ATOMS: atom_id res chain seq x y z
N MET A 1 20.69 18.50 -44.40
CA MET A 1 19.64 19.17 -43.60
C MET A 1 19.06 18.17 -42.61
N ILE A 2 18.92 18.61 -41.36
CA ILE A 2 18.57 17.83 -40.16
C ILE A 2 17.04 17.79 -40.07
N LYS A 3 16.45 16.66 -39.67
CA LYS A 3 15.61 16.53 -38.45
C LYS A 3 14.87 15.18 -38.36
N LYS A 4 15.35 14.38 -37.40
CA LYS A 4 14.62 13.34 -36.65
C LYS A 4 13.23 13.83 -36.24
N THR A 5 12.22 12.96 -36.29
CA THR A 5 11.10 12.96 -35.34
C THR A 5 10.59 11.53 -35.16
N ILE A 6 11.26 10.81 -34.26
CA ILE A 6 10.66 9.63 -33.61
C ILE A 6 9.57 10.20 -32.70
N SER A 7 8.32 9.89 -33.02
CA SER A 7 7.15 10.29 -32.24
C SER A 7 7.11 9.43 -30.97
N MET A 8 7.82 9.90 -29.95
CA MET A 8 7.82 9.34 -28.60
C MET A 8 6.98 10.29 -27.76
N ALA A 9 5.66 10.15 -27.86
CA ALA A 9 4.71 10.95 -27.12
C ALA A 9 3.84 10.05 -26.25
N ALA A 10 3.95 10.28 -24.95
CA ALA A 10 2.94 10.03 -23.93
C ALA A 10 2.66 8.56 -23.56
N LEU A 11 3.48 8.03 -22.65
CA LEU A 11 2.95 7.53 -21.37
C LEU A 11 4.01 7.58 -20.26
N ALA A 12 4.67 8.74 -20.12
CA ALA A 12 5.36 9.10 -18.89
C ALA A 12 4.31 9.57 -17.87
N VAL A 13 3.41 8.67 -17.45
CA VAL A 13 2.47 8.94 -16.36
C VAL A 13 3.19 8.60 -15.06
N ALA A 14 3.75 9.66 -14.48
CA ALA A 14 3.94 9.84 -13.05
C ALA A 14 4.86 8.84 -12.32
N LEU A 15 6.17 8.97 -12.60
CA LEU A 15 7.24 8.77 -11.60
C LEU A 15 7.23 9.87 -10.49
N LEU A 16 6.08 10.48 -10.19
CA LEU A 16 5.92 11.65 -9.31
C LEU A 16 5.56 11.28 -7.85
N LEU A 17 6.09 10.18 -7.32
CA LEU A 17 6.00 9.89 -5.88
C LEU A 17 7.36 9.74 -5.18
N ALA A 18 8.45 10.09 -5.86
CA ALA A 18 9.74 10.31 -5.21
C ALA A 18 9.88 11.77 -4.79
N SER A 19 9.10 12.20 -3.77
CA SER A 19 9.33 13.35 -2.87
C SER A 19 8.03 14.07 -2.50
N CYS A 20 7.32 13.54 -1.50
CA CYS A 20 6.45 14.37 -0.65
C CYS A 20 6.77 14.04 0.81
N GLY A 21 7.67 14.82 1.39
CA GLY A 21 7.79 15.10 2.83
C GLY A 21 7.62 13.96 3.85
N GLY A 22 8.73 13.34 4.25
CA GLY A 22 9.25 13.57 5.61
C GLY A 22 8.46 13.10 6.84
N LYS A 23 7.50 12.18 6.75
CA LYS A 23 7.13 11.34 7.89
C LYS A 23 7.65 9.93 7.62
N LYS A 24 8.59 9.46 8.45
CA LYS A 24 8.93 8.03 8.45
C LYS A 24 7.63 7.27 8.70
N GLU A 25 7.26 6.38 7.78
CA GLU A 25 6.16 5.44 8.01
C GLU A 25 6.48 4.70 9.33
N THR A 26 5.60 4.83 10.33
CA THR A 26 5.69 4.08 11.58
C THR A 26 4.90 2.79 11.45
N ALA A 27 5.23 1.78 12.25
CA ALA A 27 4.47 0.54 12.32
C ALA A 27 2.96 0.79 12.48
N ALA A 28 2.58 1.70 13.39
CA ALA A 28 1.18 2.08 13.60
C ALA A 28 0.52 2.72 12.36
N SER A 29 1.24 3.58 11.62
CA SER A 29 0.68 4.19 10.40
C SER A 29 0.52 3.20 9.24
N ILE A 30 1.43 2.22 9.17
CA ILE A 30 1.40 1.14 8.19
C ILE A 30 0.23 0.19 8.50
N ALA A 31 0.16 -0.26 9.75
CA ALA A 31 -0.94 -1.06 10.24
C ALA A 31 -2.28 -0.36 10.00
N GLN A 32 -2.46 0.89 10.44
CA GLN A 32 -3.72 1.62 10.23
C GLN A 32 -4.17 1.63 8.76
N LYS A 33 -3.23 1.85 7.82
CA LYS A 33 -3.53 1.82 6.39
C LYS A 33 -3.92 0.43 5.91
N TRP A 34 -3.25 -0.62 6.41
CA TRP A 34 -3.63 -2.01 6.17
C TRP A 34 -5.06 -2.28 6.66
N CYS A 35 -5.41 -1.86 7.88
CA CYS A 35 -6.74 -2.02 8.47
C CYS A 35 -7.83 -1.35 7.64
N ASP A 36 -7.56 -0.13 7.17
CA ASP A 36 -8.51 0.63 6.34
C ASP A 36 -8.76 -0.08 5.00
N LEU A 37 -7.74 -0.71 4.41
CA LEU A 37 -7.85 -1.47 3.16
C LEU A 37 -8.56 -2.80 3.40
N ASN A 38 -8.18 -3.53 4.45
CA ASN A 38 -8.78 -4.81 4.82
C ASN A 38 -10.27 -4.63 5.15
N GLY A 39 -10.62 -3.61 5.94
CA GLY A 39 -12.01 -3.28 6.25
C GLY A 39 -12.83 -2.90 5.02
N LYS A 40 -12.23 -2.26 4.00
CA LYS A 40 -12.90 -2.01 2.70
C LYS A 40 -13.11 -3.30 1.92
N ALA A 41 -12.11 -4.17 1.86
CA ALA A 41 -12.22 -5.47 1.20
C ALA A 41 -13.29 -6.35 1.85
N HIS A 42 -13.37 -6.34 3.18
CA HIS A 42 -14.33 -7.13 3.95
C HIS A 42 -15.78 -6.65 3.76
N LYS A 43 -16.00 -5.33 3.63
CA LYS A 43 -17.33 -4.73 3.49
C LYS A 43 -17.83 -4.63 2.04
N ALA A 44 -16.93 -4.78 1.06
CA ALA A 44 -17.27 -4.65 -0.35
C ALA A 44 -17.83 -5.96 -0.92
N GLU A 45 -18.63 -5.85 -1.98
CA GLU A 45 -19.22 -6.99 -2.70
C GLU A 45 -19.00 -6.86 -4.22
N GLY A 46 -19.05 -7.99 -4.93
CA GLY A 46 -18.90 -8.05 -6.38
C GLY A 46 -17.58 -7.43 -6.88
N ALA A 47 -17.63 -6.69 -7.99
CA ALA A 47 -16.44 -6.06 -8.58
C ALA A 47 -15.73 -5.06 -7.65
N ALA A 48 -16.44 -4.48 -6.69
CA ALA A 48 -15.83 -3.58 -5.70
C ALA A 48 -14.96 -4.35 -4.69
N LYS A 49 -15.32 -5.61 -4.38
CA LYS A 49 -14.53 -6.49 -3.53
C LYS A 49 -13.20 -6.85 -4.19
N GLU A 50 -13.24 -7.27 -5.45
CA GLU A 50 -12.03 -7.62 -6.21
C GLU A 50 -11.04 -6.45 -6.28
N ALA A 51 -11.54 -5.23 -6.51
CA ALA A 51 -10.71 -4.03 -6.53
C ALA A 51 -10.11 -3.69 -5.15
N ALA A 52 -10.87 -3.90 -4.07
CA ALA A 52 -10.41 -3.66 -2.71
C ALA A 52 -9.37 -4.71 -2.25
N GLU A 53 -9.58 -5.98 -2.58
CA GLU A 53 -8.62 -7.07 -2.34
C GLU A 53 -7.32 -6.86 -3.13
N ALA A 54 -7.42 -6.45 -4.40
CA ALA A 54 -6.24 -6.11 -5.20
C ALA A 54 -5.44 -4.94 -4.59
N ALA A 55 -6.12 -3.93 -4.05
CA ALA A 55 -5.46 -2.81 -3.38
C ALA A 55 -4.79 -3.22 -2.07
N LEU A 56 -5.44 -4.10 -1.28
CA LEU A 56 -4.87 -4.67 -0.07
C LEU A 56 -3.63 -5.51 -0.37
N ASN A 57 -3.74 -6.48 -1.28
CA ASN A 57 -2.65 -7.37 -1.66
C ASN A 57 -1.44 -6.59 -2.21
N LYS A 58 -1.70 -5.57 -3.06
CA LYS A 58 -0.62 -4.68 -3.52
C LYS A 58 0.08 -3.98 -2.36
N TYR A 59 -0.67 -3.50 -1.38
CA TYR A 59 -0.09 -2.83 -0.22
C TYR A 59 0.74 -3.79 0.64
N GLU A 60 0.25 -5.00 0.89
CA GLU A 60 0.98 -6.06 1.61
C GLU A 60 2.31 -6.37 0.93
N ASN A 61 2.30 -6.61 -0.39
CA ASN A 61 3.53 -6.84 -1.16
C ASN A 61 4.49 -5.66 -1.08
N GLU A 62 4.00 -4.41 -1.18
CA GLU A 62 4.84 -3.22 -1.05
C GLU A 62 5.49 -3.12 0.35
N MET A 63 4.77 -3.47 1.42
CA MET A 63 5.32 -3.45 2.78
C MET A 63 6.31 -4.60 3.00
N GLU A 64 5.99 -5.81 2.53
CA GLU A 64 6.89 -6.95 2.57
C GLU A 64 8.19 -6.65 1.80
N GLU A 65 8.11 -6.17 0.56
CA GLU A 65 9.30 -5.84 -0.23
C GLU A 65 10.17 -4.77 0.43
N LYS A 66 9.56 -3.75 1.06
CA LYS A 66 10.27 -2.68 1.77
C LYS A 66 10.93 -3.15 3.07
N TYR A 67 10.30 -4.07 3.80
CA TYR A 67 10.65 -4.35 5.19
C TYR A 67 10.98 -5.82 5.50
N LYS A 68 10.96 -6.73 4.52
CA LYS A 68 11.27 -8.17 4.66
C LYS A 68 12.60 -8.47 5.38
N ASP A 69 13.60 -7.61 5.17
CA ASP A 69 14.91 -7.76 5.81
C ASP A 69 14.96 -7.17 7.23
N ASN A 70 13.94 -6.41 7.63
CA ASN A 70 13.76 -5.84 8.96
C ASN A 70 12.66 -6.56 9.73
N LYS A 71 12.95 -7.79 10.15
CA LYS A 71 12.01 -8.65 10.90
C LYS A 71 11.46 -8.01 12.17
N ALA A 72 12.25 -7.21 12.87
CA ALA A 72 11.80 -6.52 14.09
C ALA A 72 10.70 -5.50 13.76
N PHE A 73 10.89 -4.71 12.70
CA PHE A 73 9.89 -3.73 12.27
C PHE A 73 8.65 -4.38 11.65
N MET A 74 8.81 -5.48 10.90
CA MET A 74 7.66 -6.27 10.42
C MET A 74 6.81 -6.78 11.58
N LYS A 75 7.45 -7.30 12.64
CA LYS A 75 6.74 -7.72 13.85
C LYS A 75 6.03 -6.57 14.56
N GLU A 76 6.60 -5.37 14.55
CA GLU A 76 5.90 -4.18 15.08
C GLU A 76 4.67 -3.83 14.23
N ILE A 77 4.77 -3.90 12.90
CA ILE A 77 3.63 -3.69 12.00
C ILE A 77 2.53 -4.72 12.28
N GLU A 78 2.88 -6.01 12.37
CA GLU A 78 1.95 -7.11 12.68
C GLU A 78 1.24 -6.86 14.02
N ASN A 79 1.99 -6.56 15.09
CA ASN A 79 1.40 -6.27 16.40
C ASN A 79 0.44 -5.07 16.37
N GLU A 80 0.72 -4.04 15.57
CA GLU A 80 -0.18 -2.89 15.43
C GLU A 80 -1.40 -3.22 14.55
N ALA A 81 -1.26 -4.13 13.57
CA ALA A 81 -2.36 -4.62 12.76
C ALA A 81 -3.30 -5.51 13.59
N GLU A 82 -2.78 -6.40 14.43
CA GLU A 82 -3.60 -7.22 15.34
C GLU A 82 -4.52 -6.35 16.21
N LYS A 83 -4.01 -5.23 16.76
CA LYS A 83 -4.82 -4.31 17.56
C LYS A 83 -6.01 -3.72 16.79
N CYS A 84 -5.87 -3.49 15.48
CA CYS A 84 -6.95 -2.95 14.69
C CYS A 84 -7.91 -4.03 14.21
N GLU A 85 -7.44 -5.26 14.00
CA GLU A 85 -8.28 -6.42 13.71
C GLU A 85 -9.15 -6.76 14.91
N ASP A 86 -8.56 -6.84 16.11
CA ASP A 86 -9.27 -7.04 17.37
C ASP A 86 -10.36 -5.98 17.57
N ALA A 87 -10.06 -4.71 17.27
CA ALA A 87 -11.01 -3.62 17.31
C ALA A 87 -12.12 -3.72 16.23
N SER A 88 -11.84 -4.37 15.09
CA SER A 88 -12.81 -4.56 14.01
C SER A 88 -13.69 -5.81 14.20
N GLU A 89 -13.17 -6.84 14.86
CA GLU A 89 -13.86 -8.10 15.18
C GLU A 89 -14.56 -8.08 16.55
N GLY A 90 -14.35 -7.05 17.37
CA GLY A 90 -15.10 -6.82 18.60
C GLY A 90 -14.76 -7.79 19.74
N ARG A 91 -13.48 -8.11 19.93
CA ARG A 91 -12.98 -8.85 21.09
C ARG A 91 -12.51 -7.95 22.22
#